data_AF-A0A5N6V413-F1
#
_entry.id   AF-A0A5N6V413-F1
#
_cell.length_a   1.000
_cell.length_b   1.000
_cell.length_c   1.000
_cell.angle_alpha   90.00
_cell.angle_beta   90.00
_cell.angle_gamma   90.00
#
_symmetry.space_group_name_H-M   'P 1'
#
loop_
_entity.id
_entity.type
_entity.pdbx_description
1 polymer ?
#
loop_
_entity_poly.entity_id
_entity_poly.type
_entity_poly.pdbx_seq_one_letter_code
_entity_poly.pdbx_strand_id
1 'polypeptide(L)'
;MSAANNDVSPDLYHIVLSTTHISKDPNNIIEKVRIPGTYTSLRAAKAAAHSCLFDAGYEREFFTQYETNKDVFEDRNLSNRQGLVVFAVASDGTTFRVRIDTTANNMRLITDYEDGRIPIPLYYILQTTFIYDGAKEVSEVRDLNVLGAYVDYQEARKLAEHVLLSEEDGMTKESYEAYYEASPDDTDCGYGENVVVHAVSQYGENYSISVIQTKRLENVALAEASMRIM
;
A
#
# COMPACT_ATOMS: atom_id res chain seq x y z
N MET A 1 34.27 26.75 -5.53
CA MET A 1 33.05 26.26 -4.84
C MET A 1 31.97 26.14 -5.90
N SER A 2 31.80 24.96 -6.50
CA SER A 2 30.73 24.73 -7.47
C SER A 2 29.44 24.48 -6.70
N ALA A 3 28.39 25.24 -7.02
CA ALA A 3 27.04 24.95 -6.56
C ALA A 3 26.71 23.50 -6.92
N ALA A 4 26.41 22.68 -5.91
CA ALA A 4 25.80 21.38 -6.15
C ALA A 4 24.45 21.66 -6.81
N ASN A 5 24.31 21.29 -8.08
CA ASN A 5 22.99 21.12 -8.68
C ASN A 5 22.28 20.08 -7.82
N ASN A 6 21.35 20.51 -6.96
CA ASN A 6 20.39 19.63 -6.33
C ASN A 6 19.48 19.12 -7.45
N ASP A 7 19.95 18.11 -8.17
CA ASP A 7 19.15 17.45 -9.18
C ASP A 7 18.03 16.73 -8.46
N VAL A 8 16.82 17.26 -8.61
CA VAL A 8 15.64 16.71 -7.96
C VAL A 8 15.39 15.36 -8.60
N SER A 9 15.34 14.30 -7.77
CA SER A 9 15.06 12.95 -8.27
C SER A 9 13.77 12.98 -9.11
N PRO A 10 13.77 12.42 -10.33
CA PRO A 10 12.56 12.34 -11.15
C PRO A 10 11.52 11.39 -10.55
N ASP A 11 11.93 10.50 -9.65
CA ASP A 11 11.09 9.46 -9.06
C ASP A 11 11.07 9.55 -7.53
N LEU A 12 9.95 9.08 -6.96
CA LEU A 12 9.76 8.82 -5.54
C LEU A 12 9.60 7.31 -5.32
N TYR A 13 10.20 6.81 -4.25
CA TYR A 13 10.17 5.39 -3.88
C TYR A 13 9.42 5.22 -2.56
N HIS A 14 8.29 4.51 -2.60
CA HIS A 14 7.36 4.34 -1.48
C HIS A 14 7.52 2.96 -0.88
N ILE A 15 7.71 2.90 0.44
CA ILE A 15 7.65 1.62 1.15
C ILE A 15 6.18 1.29 1.36
N VAL A 16 5.73 0.15 0.86
CA VAL A 16 4.37 -0.33 1.09
C VAL A 16 4.47 -1.59 1.94
N LEU A 17 3.89 -1.53 3.14
CA LEU A 17 3.73 -2.68 4.03
C LEU A 17 2.29 -3.16 3.92
N SER A 18 2.10 -4.39 3.46
CA SER A 18 0.81 -5.06 3.51
C SER A 18 0.81 -6.27 4.44
N THR A 19 -0.30 -6.46 5.15
CA THR A 19 -0.49 -7.52 6.13
C THR A 19 -1.79 -8.26 5.85
N THR A 20 -1.70 -9.57 5.63
CA THR A 20 -2.86 -10.45 5.34
C THR A 20 -2.90 -11.63 6.32
N HIS A 21 -3.99 -12.40 6.33
CA HIS A 21 -4.16 -13.59 7.19
C HIS A 21 -4.05 -13.30 8.70
N ILE A 22 -4.63 -12.19 9.17
CA ILE A 22 -4.58 -11.79 10.57
C ILE A 22 -5.49 -12.73 11.40
N SER A 23 -4.93 -13.43 12.38
CA SER A 23 -5.54 -14.59 13.09
C SER A 23 -6.86 -14.37 13.84
N LYS A 24 -7.48 -13.18 13.77
CA LYS A 24 -8.76 -12.85 14.42
C LYS A 24 -9.82 -12.30 13.46
N ASP A 25 -9.57 -12.30 12.14
CA ASP A 25 -10.58 -11.91 11.15
C ASP A 25 -11.28 -13.17 10.60
N PRO A 26 -12.55 -13.45 10.96
CA PRO A 26 -13.28 -14.63 10.50
C PRO A 26 -13.44 -14.68 8.97
N ASN A 27 -13.28 -13.54 8.28
CA ASN A 27 -13.38 -13.48 6.83
C ASN A 27 -12.01 -13.58 6.15
N ASN A 28 -10.90 -13.42 6.88
CA ASN A 28 -9.55 -13.53 6.32
C ASN A 28 -9.24 -12.48 5.19
N ILE A 29 -10.06 -11.42 5.07
CA ILE A 29 -10.06 -10.49 3.93
C ILE A 29 -9.20 -9.25 4.18
N ILE A 30 -9.06 -8.78 5.43
CA ILE A 30 -8.54 -7.42 5.66
C ILE A 30 -7.03 -7.37 5.43
N GLU A 31 -6.64 -6.98 4.22
CA GLU A 31 -5.31 -6.49 3.92
C GLU A 31 -5.14 -5.11 4.58
N LYS A 32 -4.34 -5.04 5.64
CA LYS A 32 -3.92 -3.75 6.19
C LYS A 32 -2.76 -3.24 5.37
N VAL A 33 -2.94 -2.09 4.74
CA VAL A 33 -1.91 -1.42 3.94
C VAL A 33 -1.41 -0.19 4.67
N ARG A 34 -0.09 -0.03 4.74
CA ARG A 34 0.56 1.15 5.31
C ARG A 34 1.67 1.61 4.38
N ILE A 35 1.89 2.92 4.34
CA ILE A 35 3.06 3.51 3.70
C ILE A 35 3.94 4.15 4.78
N PRO A 36 4.97 3.43 5.28
CA PRO A 36 5.83 3.89 6.37
C PRO A 36 6.66 5.13 6.03
N GLY A 37 7.01 5.29 4.75
CA GLY A 37 7.84 6.40 4.28
C GLY A 37 8.05 6.38 2.77
N THR A 38 8.47 7.54 2.26
CA THR A 38 8.81 7.80 0.86
C THR A 38 10.22 8.36 0.78
N TYR A 39 10.97 7.97 -0.25
CA TYR A 39 12.39 8.27 -0.40
C TYR A 39 12.69 8.82 -1.79
N THR A 40 13.73 9.64 -1.89
CA THR A 40 14.21 10.21 -3.16
C THR A 40 15.28 9.36 -3.84
N SER A 41 15.72 8.26 -3.22
CA SER A 41 16.65 7.32 -3.83
C SER A 41 16.26 5.87 -3.57
N LEU A 42 16.39 5.03 -4.61
CA LEU A 42 16.10 3.61 -4.51
C LEU A 42 16.98 2.91 -3.47
N ARG A 43 18.22 3.39 -3.28
CA ARG A 43 19.14 2.85 -2.26
C ARG A 43 18.61 3.06 -0.85
N ALA A 44 18.15 4.27 -0.54
CA ALA A 44 17.55 4.59 0.75
C ALA A 44 16.27 3.78 0.98
N ALA A 45 15.40 3.70 -0.04
CA ALA A 45 14.19 2.89 0.02
C ALA A 45 14.47 1.42 0.30
N LYS A 46 15.48 0.82 -0.35
CA LYS A 46 15.88 -0.58 -0.08
C LYS A 46 16.34 -0.78 1.36
N ALA A 47 17.18 0.12 1.89
CA ALA A 47 17.61 0.05 3.28
C ALA A 47 16.42 0.09 4.24
N ALA A 48 15.50 1.05 4.03
CA ALA A 48 14.28 1.18 4.83
C ALA A 48 13.34 -0.02 4.68
N ALA A 49 13.20 -0.61 3.49
CA ALA A 49 12.36 -1.78 3.25
C ALA A 49 12.84 -3.01 4.04
N HIS A 50 14.15 -3.24 4.14
CA HIS A 50 14.71 -4.34 4.91
C HIS A 50 14.53 -4.15 6.43
N SER A 51 14.60 -2.91 6.92
CA SER A 51 14.39 -2.58 8.34
C SER A 51 12.91 -2.46 8.73
N CYS A 52 12.01 -2.29 7.76
CA CYS A 52 10.59 -1.95 7.95
C CYS A 52 9.87 -2.75 9.06
N LEU A 53 10.01 -4.09 9.07
CA LEU A 53 9.35 -4.93 10.08
C LEU A 53 9.98 -4.76 11.47
N PHE A 54 11.30 -4.59 11.55
CA PHE A 54 11.99 -4.34 12.82
C PHE A 54 11.67 -2.95 13.37
N ASP A 55 11.57 -1.95 12.50
CA ASP A 55 11.14 -0.59 12.87
C ASP A 55 9.69 -0.57 13.40
N ALA A 56 8.83 -1.47 12.90
CA ALA A 56 7.49 -1.70 13.45
C ALA A 56 7.48 -2.41 14.82
N GLY A 57 8.63 -2.90 15.29
CA GLY A 57 8.79 -3.63 16.56
C GLY A 57 8.61 -5.15 16.46
N TYR A 58 8.62 -5.73 15.24
CA TYR A 58 8.66 -7.19 15.11
C TYR A 58 10.09 -7.69 15.23
N GLU A 59 10.27 -8.78 15.99
CA GLU A 59 11.56 -9.45 16.11
C GLU A 59 11.67 -10.62 15.12
N ARG A 60 12.89 -11.06 14.81
CA ARG A 60 13.10 -12.12 13.81
C ARG A 60 12.42 -13.43 14.24
N GLU A 61 12.41 -13.67 15.53
CA GLU A 61 11.86 -14.83 16.22
C GLU A 61 10.34 -14.92 16.10
N PHE A 62 9.66 -13.82 15.75
CA PHE A 62 8.21 -13.81 15.54
C PHE A 62 7.82 -14.49 14.22
N PHE A 63 8.80 -14.71 13.32
CA PHE A 63 8.55 -15.22 11.98
C PHE A 63 9.00 -16.67 11.81
N THR A 64 8.05 -17.54 11.44
CA THR A 64 8.34 -18.93 11.03
C THR A 64 8.97 -18.97 9.64
N GLN A 65 8.65 -17.98 8.81
CA GLN A 65 9.29 -17.76 7.52
C GLN A 65 9.65 -16.28 7.39
N TYR A 66 10.86 -15.98 6.93
CA TYR A 66 11.22 -14.62 6.51
C TYR A 66 12.29 -14.72 5.44
N GLU A 67 11.92 -14.22 4.27
CA GLU A 67 12.65 -14.27 3.00
C GLU A 67 12.89 -12.85 2.49
N THR A 68 14.09 -12.65 1.92
CA THR A 68 14.54 -11.37 1.35
C THR A 68 15.26 -11.54 0.00
N ASN A 69 15.53 -12.79 -0.39
CA ASN A 69 16.18 -13.10 -1.63
C ASN A 69 15.20 -12.98 -2.81
N LYS A 70 15.55 -12.09 -3.74
CA LYS A 70 14.78 -11.86 -4.96
C LYS A 70 14.61 -13.11 -5.82
N ASP A 71 15.64 -13.94 -5.92
CA ASP A 71 15.60 -15.17 -6.73
C ASP A 71 14.53 -16.13 -6.19
N VAL A 72 14.42 -16.21 -4.86
CA VAL A 72 13.40 -17.03 -4.19
C VAL A 72 12.00 -16.48 -4.43
N PHE A 73 11.82 -15.16 -4.54
CA PHE A 73 10.54 -14.57 -4.91
C PHE A 73 10.15 -14.87 -6.35
N GLU A 74 11.13 -14.87 -7.26
CA GLU A 74 10.93 -15.18 -8.67
C GLU A 74 10.51 -16.65 -8.87
N ASP A 75 11.14 -17.58 -8.15
CA ASP A 75 10.87 -19.01 -8.23
C ASP A 75 9.53 -19.42 -7.60
N ARG A 76 9.08 -18.74 -6.55
CA ARG A 76 7.87 -19.13 -5.79
C ARG A 76 6.55 -18.72 -6.45
N ASN A 77 6.58 -18.07 -7.61
CA ASN A 77 5.41 -17.54 -8.32
C ASN A 77 4.42 -16.79 -7.39
N LEU A 78 4.96 -15.99 -6.46
CA LEU A 78 4.16 -15.22 -5.51
C LEU A 78 3.34 -14.15 -6.26
N SER A 79 2.04 -14.04 -5.95
CA SER A 79 1.23 -12.89 -6.32
C SER A 79 1.83 -11.60 -5.74
N ASN A 80 1.73 -10.48 -6.47
CA ASN A 80 2.26 -9.18 -6.04
C ASN A 80 3.78 -9.12 -5.77
N ARG A 81 4.59 -9.87 -6.53
CA ARG A 81 6.05 -9.89 -6.39
C ARG A 81 6.77 -8.63 -6.85
N GLN A 82 6.13 -7.76 -7.64
CA GLN A 82 6.79 -6.58 -8.17
C GLN A 82 7.19 -5.64 -7.03
N GLY A 83 8.47 -5.28 -6.99
CA GLY A 83 9.01 -4.43 -5.92
C GLY A 83 9.14 -5.12 -4.56
N LEU A 84 8.80 -6.42 -4.43
CA LEU A 84 8.87 -7.14 -3.15
C LEU A 84 10.32 -7.22 -2.65
N VAL A 85 10.52 -6.83 -1.38
CA VAL A 85 11.81 -6.82 -0.70
C VAL A 85 11.84 -7.77 0.48
N VAL A 86 10.72 -7.86 1.23
CA VAL A 86 10.59 -8.76 2.38
C VAL A 86 9.27 -9.50 2.31
N PHE A 87 9.33 -10.82 2.46
CA PHE A 87 8.16 -11.67 2.70
C PHE A 87 8.36 -12.38 4.04
N ALA A 88 7.43 -12.22 4.97
CA ALA A 88 7.49 -12.89 6.26
C ALA A 88 6.14 -13.49 6.66
N VAL A 89 6.17 -14.60 7.40
CA VAL A 89 4.99 -15.26 7.95
C VAL A 89 5.24 -15.45 9.43
N ALA A 90 4.32 -14.95 10.26
CA ALA A 90 4.36 -15.13 11.71
C ALA A 90 3.84 -16.52 12.11
N SER A 91 4.09 -16.91 13.36
CA SER A 91 3.62 -18.20 13.91
C SER A 91 2.10 -18.37 13.90
N ASP A 92 1.35 -17.28 13.91
CA ASP A 92 -0.12 -17.27 13.86
C ASP A 92 -0.68 -17.26 12.43
N GLY A 93 0.18 -17.38 11.42
CA GLY A 93 -0.20 -17.35 10.00
C GLY A 93 -0.25 -15.96 9.37
N THR A 94 -0.13 -14.89 10.17
CA THR A 94 -0.10 -13.52 9.64
C THR A 94 1.03 -13.36 8.64
N THR A 95 0.70 -12.92 7.43
CA THR A 95 1.65 -12.72 6.35
C THR A 95 1.96 -11.25 6.18
N PHE A 96 3.24 -10.90 6.10
CA PHE A 96 3.75 -9.56 5.90
C PHE A 96 4.48 -9.47 4.55
N ARG A 97 4.15 -8.45 3.77
CA ARG A 97 4.84 -8.11 2.52
C ARG A 97 5.33 -6.68 2.60
N VAL A 98 6.64 -6.49 2.40
CA VAL A 98 7.24 -5.17 2.24
C VAL A 98 7.70 -5.02 0.81
N ARG A 99 7.15 -4.04 0.10
CA ARG A 99 7.47 -3.74 -1.30
C ARG A 99 7.86 -2.28 -1.49
N ILE A 100 8.56 -1.99 -2.58
CA ILE A 100 8.90 -0.65 -3.02
C ILE A 100 8.12 -0.34 -4.29
N ASP A 101 7.22 0.63 -4.21
CA ASP A 101 6.54 1.21 -5.37
C ASP A 101 7.23 2.50 -5.81
N THR A 102 7.11 2.81 -7.10
CA THR A 102 7.72 4.00 -7.70
C THR A 102 6.65 4.86 -8.35
N THR A 103 6.66 6.16 -8.06
CA THR A 103 5.85 7.15 -8.78
C THR A 103 6.74 8.31 -9.25
N ALA A 104 6.27 9.05 -10.25
CA ALA A 104 6.97 10.25 -10.69
C ALA A 104 6.94 11.34 -9.61
N ASN A 105 8.05 12.05 -9.43
CA ASN A 105 8.19 13.17 -8.52
C ASN A 105 7.67 14.48 -9.11
N ASN A 106 6.38 14.50 -9.48
CA ASN A 106 5.76 15.64 -10.15
C ASN A 106 5.77 16.93 -9.29
N MET A 107 5.73 16.77 -7.97
CA MET A 107 5.80 17.87 -6.99
C MET A 107 7.23 18.34 -6.71
N ARG A 108 8.25 17.73 -7.32
CA ARG A 108 9.67 18.05 -7.14
C ARG A 108 10.11 18.03 -5.67
N LEU A 109 9.60 17.06 -4.92
CA LEU A 109 9.91 16.89 -3.51
C LEU A 109 11.40 16.59 -3.34
N ILE A 110 11.98 17.21 -2.31
CA ILE A 110 13.37 17.02 -1.90
C ILE A 110 13.42 16.67 -0.43
N THR A 111 14.58 16.22 0.02
CA THR A 111 14.87 15.98 1.42
C THR A 111 16.31 16.31 1.72
N ASP A 112 16.55 16.84 2.91
CA ASP A 112 17.84 17.05 3.53
C ASP A 112 18.14 15.98 4.61
N TYR A 113 17.23 15.03 4.83
CA TYR A 113 17.44 13.95 5.79
C TYR A 113 18.52 12.99 5.29
N GLU A 114 19.41 12.60 6.20
CA GLU A 114 20.51 11.67 5.90
C GLU A 114 20.01 10.30 5.43
N ASP A 115 18.84 9.87 5.91
CA ASP A 115 18.17 8.63 5.51
C ASP A 115 17.48 8.73 4.13
N GLY A 116 17.49 9.91 3.49
CA GLY A 116 16.89 10.14 2.18
C GLY A 116 15.36 10.11 2.16
N ARG A 117 14.71 10.21 3.32
CA ARG A 117 13.25 10.18 3.46
C ARG A 117 12.62 11.55 3.24
N ILE A 118 11.48 11.61 2.57
CA ILE A 118 10.65 12.83 2.52
C ILE A 118 10.14 13.18 3.93
N PRO A 119 10.41 14.41 4.43
CA PRO A 119 10.17 14.77 5.83
C PRO A 119 8.69 15.05 6.13
N ILE A 120 7.89 15.36 5.11
CA ILE A 120 6.46 15.66 5.24
C ILE A 120 5.60 14.41 5.02
N PRO A 121 4.43 14.31 5.66
CA PRO A 121 3.47 13.28 5.31
C PRO A 121 2.92 13.52 3.90
N LEU A 122 2.79 12.45 3.14
CA LEU A 122 2.09 12.43 1.85
C LEU A 122 0.81 11.61 1.96
N TYR A 123 -0.15 11.90 1.08
CA TYR A 123 -1.38 11.16 0.84
C TYR A 123 -1.24 10.36 -0.45
N TYR A 124 -1.67 9.10 -0.43
CA TYR A 124 -1.48 8.17 -1.55
C TYR A 124 -2.81 7.67 -2.05
N ILE A 125 -2.94 7.60 -3.37
CA ILE A 125 -4.04 6.89 -4.01
C ILE A 125 -3.59 5.45 -4.20
N LEU A 126 -4.30 4.52 -3.59
CA LEU A 126 -4.08 3.09 -3.73
C LEU A 126 -5.24 2.48 -4.51
N GLN A 127 -4.92 1.58 -5.44
CA GLN A 127 -5.92 0.68 -6.02
C GLN A 127 -5.62 -0.74 -5.57
N THR A 128 -6.60 -1.36 -4.93
CA THR A 128 -6.59 -2.78 -4.60
C THR A 128 -7.61 -3.51 -5.45
N THR A 129 -7.16 -4.53 -6.18
CA THR A 129 -8.01 -5.40 -6.99
C THR A 129 -8.19 -6.72 -6.26
N PHE A 130 -9.44 -7.14 -6.09
CA PHE A 130 -9.80 -8.41 -5.49
C PHE A 130 -10.47 -9.32 -6.51
N ILE A 131 -10.19 -10.62 -6.43
CA ILE A 131 -10.94 -11.64 -7.16
C ILE A 131 -11.91 -12.29 -6.18
N TYR A 132 -13.20 -12.30 -6.55
CA TYR A 132 -14.22 -13.07 -5.85
C TYR A 132 -14.42 -14.41 -6.57
N ASP A 133 -14.10 -15.53 -5.92
CA ASP A 133 -14.17 -16.86 -6.53
C ASP A 133 -15.55 -17.55 -6.40
N GLY A 134 -16.51 -16.90 -5.74
CA GLY A 134 -17.87 -17.41 -5.56
C GLY A 134 -17.99 -18.67 -4.69
N ALA A 135 -16.88 -19.27 -4.26
CA ALA A 135 -16.82 -20.54 -3.53
C ALA A 135 -16.39 -20.38 -2.07
N LYS A 136 -15.80 -19.23 -1.70
CA LYS A 136 -15.49 -18.87 -0.32
C LYS A 136 -15.94 -17.44 -0.02
N GLU A 137 -16.31 -17.20 1.23
CA GLU A 137 -16.49 -15.86 1.81
C GLU A 137 -15.16 -15.06 1.88
N VAL A 138 -14.16 -15.40 1.06
CA VAL A 138 -12.80 -14.86 1.13
C VAL A 138 -12.43 -14.33 -0.25
N SER A 139 -12.38 -13.01 -0.40
CA SER A 139 -11.82 -12.35 -1.58
C SER A 139 -10.29 -12.38 -1.50
N GLU A 140 -9.63 -12.91 -2.53
CA GLU A 140 -8.16 -12.87 -2.63
C GLU A 140 -7.71 -11.53 -3.21
N VAL A 141 -6.77 -10.85 -2.53
CA VAL A 141 -6.10 -9.67 -3.09
C VAL A 141 -5.25 -10.14 -4.27
N ARG A 142 -5.66 -9.74 -5.47
CA ARG A 142 -4.93 -10.01 -6.69
C ARG A 142 -3.79 -9.03 -6.86
N ASP A 143 -4.10 -7.73 -6.80
CA ASP A 143 -3.16 -6.63 -7.08
C ASP A 143 -3.34 -5.48 -6.08
N LEU A 144 -2.25 -4.82 -5.73
CA LEU A 144 -2.24 -3.59 -4.93
C LEU A 144 -1.23 -2.62 -5.55
N ASN A 145 -1.67 -1.44 -5.96
CA ASN A 145 -0.84 -0.48 -6.69
C ASN A 145 -0.91 0.93 -6.05
N VAL A 146 0.23 1.59 -5.89
CA VAL A 146 0.29 3.04 -5.61
C VAL A 146 0.15 3.80 -6.93
N LEU A 147 -0.94 4.54 -7.10
CA LEU A 147 -1.22 5.29 -8.32
C LEU A 147 -0.63 6.70 -8.29
N GLY A 148 -0.43 7.26 -7.10
CA GLY A 148 0.18 8.58 -6.94
C GLY A 148 0.39 8.95 -5.47
N ALA A 149 1.22 9.98 -5.26
CA ALA A 149 1.50 10.56 -3.96
C ALA A 149 1.31 12.08 -4.04
N TYR A 150 0.68 12.68 -3.02
CA TYR A 150 0.25 14.07 -2.98
C TYR A 150 0.55 14.68 -1.61
N VAL A 151 0.75 16.00 -1.55
CA VAL A 151 0.92 16.72 -0.27
C VAL A 151 -0.40 17.14 0.35
N ASP A 152 -1.47 17.19 -0.44
CA ASP A 152 -2.81 17.59 -0.03
C ASP A 152 -3.81 16.44 -0.16
N TYR A 153 -4.64 16.25 0.87
CA TYR A 153 -5.64 15.19 0.89
C TYR A 153 -6.77 15.44 -0.10
N GLN A 154 -7.24 16.67 -0.24
CA GLN A 154 -8.37 17.00 -1.11
C GLN A 154 -8.00 16.82 -2.59
N GLU A 155 -6.76 17.15 -2.95
CA GLU A 155 -6.21 16.84 -4.28
C GLU A 155 -6.17 15.33 -4.54
N ALA A 156 -5.62 14.55 -3.61
CA ALA A 156 -5.59 13.09 -3.72
C ALA A 156 -7.00 12.48 -3.81
N ARG A 157 -7.94 12.95 -2.98
CA ARG A 157 -9.34 12.52 -2.95
C ARG A 157 -10.05 12.79 -4.27
N LYS A 158 -9.93 14.02 -4.81
CA LYS A 158 -10.54 14.39 -6.09
C LYS A 158 -10.05 13.52 -7.24
N LEU A 159 -8.76 13.18 -7.27
CA LEU A 159 -8.20 12.30 -8.29
C LEU A 159 -8.61 10.84 -8.08
N ALA A 160 -8.69 10.37 -6.83
CA ALA A 160 -9.14 9.03 -6.48
C ALA A 160 -10.58 8.75 -6.96
N GLU A 161 -11.48 9.73 -6.85
CA GLU A 161 -12.87 9.64 -7.33
C GLU A 161 -12.98 9.33 -8.84
N HIS A 162 -11.96 9.67 -9.63
CA HIS A 162 -12.00 9.59 -11.09
C HIS A 162 -11.05 8.54 -11.66
N VAL A 163 -10.25 7.86 -10.85
CA VAL A 163 -9.14 7.03 -11.35
C VAL A 163 -9.59 5.78 -12.13
N LEU A 164 -10.83 5.34 -11.89
CA LEU A 164 -11.46 4.23 -12.60
C LEU A 164 -12.27 4.70 -13.82
N LEU A 165 -12.39 6.01 -14.04
CA LEU A 165 -13.20 6.60 -15.09
C LEU A 165 -12.29 7.15 -16.19
N SER A 166 -12.68 6.97 -17.44
CA SER A 166 -11.91 7.43 -18.60
C SER A 166 -12.87 7.87 -19.69
N GLU A 167 -12.89 9.17 -20.00
CA GLU A 167 -13.68 9.69 -21.13
C GLU A 167 -13.16 9.16 -22.48
N GLU A 168 -11.84 8.99 -22.60
CA GLU A 168 -11.18 8.48 -23.81
C GLU A 168 -11.59 7.04 -24.10
N ASP A 169 -11.64 6.20 -23.06
CA ASP A 169 -12.04 4.79 -23.17
C ASP A 169 -13.55 4.58 -23.02
N GLY A 170 -14.32 5.65 -22.81
CA GLY A 170 -15.76 5.59 -22.55
C GLY A 170 -16.13 4.87 -21.23
N MET A 171 -15.19 4.76 -20.30
CA MET A 171 -15.39 4.15 -18.99
C MET A 171 -16.09 5.13 -18.05
N THR A 172 -17.35 4.82 -17.73
CA THR A 172 -18.23 5.59 -16.86
C THR A 172 -18.64 4.73 -15.66
N LYS A 173 -19.38 5.30 -14.71
CA LYS A 173 -19.86 4.54 -13.54
C LYS A 173 -20.79 3.40 -13.97
N GLU A 174 -21.56 3.61 -15.02
CA GLU A 174 -22.46 2.65 -15.64
C GLU A 174 -21.74 1.49 -16.35
N SER A 175 -20.42 1.60 -16.56
CA SER A 175 -19.60 0.49 -17.06
C SER A 175 -19.41 -0.61 -16.02
N TYR A 176 -19.68 -0.33 -14.74
CA TYR A 176 -19.55 -1.26 -13.61
C TYR A 176 -20.90 -1.86 -13.22
N GLU A 177 -20.89 -3.08 -12.69
CA GLU A 177 -22.09 -3.72 -12.13
C GLU A 177 -22.58 -2.98 -10.88
N ALA A 178 -21.63 -2.51 -10.07
CA ALA A 178 -21.90 -1.63 -8.95
C ALA A 178 -20.76 -0.62 -8.79
N TYR A 179 -21.09 0.60 -8.37
CA TYR A 179 -20.15 1.68 -8.15
C TYR A 179 -20.60 2.49 -6.93
N TYR A 180 -19.73 2.58 -5.92
CA TYR A 180 -19.98 3.24 -4.65
C TYR A 180 -18.90 4.28 -4.41
N GLU A 181 -19.31 5.44 -3.90
CA GLU A 181 -18.43 6.57 -3.60
C GLU A 181 -18.69 7.10 -2.21
N ALA A 182 -17.65 7.60 -1.57
CA ALA A 182 -17.76 8.30 -0.30
C ALA A 182 -18.49 9.65 -0.51
N SER A 183 -19.33 10.05 0.44
CA SER A 183 -19.89 11.39 0.45
C SER A 183 -18.76 12.44 0.55
N PRO A 184 -18.99 13.71 0.15
CA PRO A 184 -17.97 14.77 0.22
C PRO A 184 -17.30 14.94 1.59
N ASP A 185 -18.07 14.73 2.67
CA ASP A 185 -17.62 14.88 4.05
C ASP A 185 -17.13 13.55 4.67
N ASP A 186 -17.32 12.43 3.97
CA ASP A 186 -16.92 11.10 4.43
C ASP A 186 -15.54 10.73 3.89
N THR A 187 -14.80 9.96 4.70
CA THR A 187 -13.48 9.42 4.32
C THR A 187 -13.56 8.08 3.60
N ASP A 188 -14.70 7.41 3.65
CA ASP A 188 -14.92 6.13 3.00
C ASP A 188 -16.37 5.90 2.55
N CYS A 189 -16.55 4.94 1.65
CA CYS A 189 -17.83 4.56 1.07
C CYS A 189 -18.46 3.32 1.73
N GLY A 190 -18.00 2.93 2.93
CA GLY A 190 -18.48 1.75 3.66
C GLY A 190 -17.87 0.40 3.23
N TYR A 191 -16.92 0.39 2.30
CA TYR A 191 -16.24 -0.83 1.83
C TYR A 191 -14.82 -1.03 2.41
N GLY A 192 -14.43 -0.18 3.37
CA GLY A 192 -13.17 -0.27 4.08
C GLY A 192 -12.66 1.09 4.51
N GLU A 193 -11.79 1.11 5.51
CA GLU A 193 -11.21 2.36 6.02
C GLU A 193 -10.49 3.11 4.89
N ASN A 194 -10.82 4.39 4.71
CA ASN A 194 -10.27 5.27 3.67
C ASN A 194 -10.57 4.86 2.23
N VAL A 195 -11.50 3.93 1.96
CA VAL A 195 -11.92 3.54 0.60
C VAL A 195 -12.88 4.60 0.05
N VAL A 196 -12.38 5.49 -0.81
CA VAL A 196 -13.16 6.58 -1.40
C VAL A 196 -14.07 6.08 -2.52
N VAL A 197 -13.64 5.07 -3.28
CA VAL A 197 -14.42 4.43 -4.34
C VAL A 197 -14.34 2.92 -4.23
N HIS A 198 -15.47 2.24 -4.38
CA HIS A 198 -15.53 0.80 -4.58
C HIS A 198 -16.34 0.48 -5.84
N ALA A 199 -15.80 -0.35 -6.73
CA ALA A 199 -16.45 -0.71 -7.98
C ALA A 199 -16.37 -2.22 -8.24
N VAL A 200 -17.43 -2.79 -8.81
CA VAL A 200 -17.52 -4.20 -9.17
C VAL A 200 -17.63 -4.31 -10.69
N SER A 201 -16.68 -5.01 -11.30
CA SER A 201 -16.68 -5.29 -12.74
C SER A 201 -17.72 -6.36 -13.08
N GLN A 202 -18.22 -6.34 -14.32
CA GLN A 202 -19.15 -7.35 -14.84
C GLN A 202 -18.55 -8.78 -14.87
N TYR A 203 -17.25 -8.91 -14.62
CA TYR A 203 -16.52 -10.19 -14.61
C TYR A 203 -16.18 -10.66 -13.18
N GLY A 204 -16.70 -9.98 -12.14
CA GLY A 204 -16.48 -10.35 -10.73
C GLY A 204 -15.17 -9.84 -10.13
N GLU A 205 -14.42 -8.98 -10.84
CA GLU A 205 -13.29 -8.26 -10.26
C GLU A 205 -13.80 -7.07 -9.45
N ASN A 206 -13.29 -6.90 -8.23
CA ASN A 206 -13.66 -5.79 -7.37
C ASN A 206 -12.46 -4.84 -7.26
N TYR A 207 -12.71 -3.54 -7.38
CA TYR A 207 -11.68 -2.51 -7.23
C TYR A 207 -12.03 -1.64 -6.03
N SER A 208 -11.06 -1.43 -5.15
CA SER A 208 -11.17 -0.44 -4.07
C SER A 208 -10.08 0.62 -4.26
N ILE A 209 -10.51 1.87 -4.30
CA ILE A 209 -9.62 3.03 -4.38
C ILE A 209 -9.58 3.68 -3.01
N SER A 210 -8.40 3.69 -2.39
CA SER A 210 -8.20 4.26 -1.07
C SER A 210 -7.31 5.50 -1.10
N VAL A 211 -7.57 6.45 -0.21
CA VAL A 211 -6.67 7.58 0.04
C VAL A 211 -6.09 7.47 1.44
N ILE A 212 -4.85 7.01 1.55
CA ILE A 212 -4.18 6.82 2.85
C ILE A 212 -3.07 7.84 3.07
N GLN A 213 -2.84 8.21 4.33
CA GLN A 213 -1.70 9.06 4.69
C GLN A 213 -0.48 8.22 5.06
N THR A 214 0.70 8.79 4.83
CA THR A 214 1.97 8.28 5.38
C THR A 214 1.82 8.04 6.88
N LYS A 215 2.05 6.81 7.33
CA LYS A 215 1.93 6.44 8.74
C LYS A 215 3.23 5.81 9.22
N ARG A 216 3.95 6.52 10.09
CA ARG A 216 5.17 5.99 10.69
C ARG A 216 4.87 4.74 11.51
N LEU A 217 5.77 3.79 11.42
CA LEU A 217 5.73 2.57 12.20
C LEU A 217 6.40 2.88 13.54
N GLU A 218 5.67 3.48 14.48
CA GLU A 218 6.14 3.63 15.86
C GLU A 218 5.40 2.60 16.73
N ASN A 219 6.13 1.60 17.25
CA ASN A 219 5.62 0.59 18.18
C ASN A 219 4.33 -0.14 17.72
N VAL A 220 4.19 -0.38 16.41
CA VAL A 220 2.99 -1.00 15.82
C VAL A 220 2.77 -2.41 16.37
N ALA A 221 3.84 -3.18 16.57
CA ALA A 221 3.76 -4.52 17.15
C ALA A 221 3.16 -4.53 18.57
N LEU A 222 3.48 -3.54 19.41
CA LEU A 222 2.92 -3.42 20.77
C LEU A 222 1.42 -3.11 20.74
N ALA A 223 0.98 -2.23 19.84
CA ALA A 223 -0.43 -1.91 19.66
C ALA A 223 -1.21 -3.12 19.13
N GLU A 224 -0.67 -3.84 18.16
CA GLU A 224 -1.30 -5.04 17.60
C GLU A 224 -1.30 -6.22 18.58
N ALA A 225 -0.22 -6.45 19.32
CA ALA A 225 -0.17 -7.46 20.38
C ALA A 225 -1.17 -7.18 21.50
N SER A 226 -1.38 -5.90 21.86
CA SER A 226 -2.37 -5.51 22.86
C SER A 226 -3.81 -5.83 22.41
N MET A 227 -4.12 -5.66 21.12
CA MET A 227 -5.41 -6.07 20.53
C MET A 227 -5.58 -7.61 20.44
N ARG A 228 -4.48 -8.38 20.49
CA ARG A 228 -4.54 -9.85 20.50
C ARG A 228 -4.90 -10.42 21.88
N ILE A 229 -4.70 -9.68 22.97
CA ILE A 229 -4.94 -10.16 24.36
C ILE A 229 -6.36 -9.85 24.86
N MET A 230 -7.10 -8.94 24.22
CA MET A 230 -8.54 -8.72 24.50
C MET A 230 -9.45 -9.71 23.76
#